data_AF-A0A811T9T9-F1
#
_entry.id   AF-A0A811T9T9-F1
#
_cell.length_a   1.000
_cell.length_b   1.000
_cell.length_c   1.000
_cell.angle_alpha   90.00
_cell.angle_beta   90.00
_cell.angle_gamma   90.00
#
_symmetry.space_group_name_H-M   'P 1'
#
loop_
_entity.id
_entity.type
_entity.pdbx_description
1 polymer ?
#
loop_
_entity_poly.entity_id
_entity_poly.type
_entity_poly.pdbx_seq_one_letter_code
_entity_poly.pdbx_strand_id
1 'polypeptide(L)'
;MLQHSFVGKTTKRYGINYSKSQIEDVLQNPEKVEDSRKNRKIAQKQVNSKHLIRVIYKEKDNDLVSITFCPARRKRYEDKL
;
A
#
# COMPACT_ATOMS: atom_id res chain seq x y z
N MET A 1 5.40 8.58 17.27
CA MET A 1 6.21 8.71 16.04
C MET A 1 6.40 7.29 15.51
N LEU A 2 5.68 6.90 14.45
CA LEU A 2 5.74 5.54 13.90
C LEU A 2 7.12 5.29 13.26
N GLN A 3 7.90 4.34 13.79
CA GLN A 3 9.15 3.92 13.18
C GLN A 3 8.85 2.90 12.08
N HIS A 4 9.12 3.27 10.83
CA HIS A 4 8.82 2.43 9.68
C HIS A 4 10.09 1.70 9.22
N SER A 5 10.16 0.39 9.47
CA SER A 5 11.16 -0.48 8.83
C SER A 5 10.61 -1.00 7.51
N PHE A 6 11.07 -0.42 6.40
CA PHE A 6 10.63 -0.76 5.05
C PHE A 6 11.52 -1.85 4.44
N VAL A 7 10.98 -3.04 4.22
CA VAL A 7 11.63 -4.11 3.45
C VAL A 7 10.88 -4.28 2.13
N GLY A 8 11.19 -3.46 1.13
CA GLY A 8 10.56 -3.50 -0.18
C GLY A 8 11.48 -4.08 -1.26
N LYS A 9 11.08 -5.19 -1.90
CA LYS A 9 11.66 -5.63 -3.19
C LYS A 9 10.97 -4.84 -4.31
N THR A 10 11.63 -3.83 -4.87
CA THR A 10 11.16 -3.12 -6.08
C THR A 10 11.22 -4.07 -7.28
N THR A 11 10.07 -4.56 -7.76
CA THR A 11 10.01 -5.32 -9.02
C THR A 11 10.18 -4.37 -10.21
N LYS A 12 11.43 -4.15 -10.63
CA LYS A 12 11.79 -3.48 -11.91
C LYS A 12 11.07 -4.08 -13.14
N ARG A 13 10.50 -5.28 -13.00
CA ARG A 13 9.89 -6.08 -14.08
C ARG A 13 8.59 -5.50 -14.67
N TYR A 14 7.93 -4.54 -14.01
CA TYR A 14 6.65 -3.99 -14.47
C TYR A 14 6.68 -2.51 -14.86
N GLY A 15 7.86 -1.87 -14.95
CA GLY A 15 7.99 -0.48 -15.39
C GLY A 15 7.40 0.57 -14.43
N ILE A 16 7.04 0.16 -13.22
CA ILE A 16 6.46 1.03 -12.20
C ILE A 16 7.49 1.21 -11.08
N ASN A 17 8.01 2.43 -10.96
CA ASN A 17 8.99 2.79 -9.94
C ASN A 17 8.31 3.76 -8.96
N TYR A 18 7.87 3.25 -7.80
CA TYR A 18 7.31 4.11 -6.76
C TYR A 18 8.38 4.50 -5.75
N SER A 19 8.40 5.76 -5.35
CA SER A 19 9.31 6.24 -4.31
C SER A 19 8.86 5.78 -2.93
N LYS A 20 9.80 5.76 -1.98
CA LYS A 20 9.49 5.56 -0.56
C LYS A 20 8.44 6.57 -0.06
N SER A 21 8.54 7.82 -0.51
CA SER A 21 7.59 8.87 -0.14
C SER A 21 6.16 8.61 -0.64
N GLN A 22 5.98 8.04 -1.84
CA GLN A 22 4.64 7.67 -2.33
C GLN A 22 4.03 6.55 -1.49
N ILE A 23 4.86 5.62 -1.03
CA ILE A 23 4.44 4.54 -0.16
C ILE A 23 4.06 5.06 1.24
N GLU A 24 4.88 5.95 1.81
CA GLU A 24 4.60 6.59 3.09
C GLU A 24 3.31 7.39 3.03
N ASP A 25 3.07 8.11 1.92
CA ASP A 25 1.82 8.83 1.69
C ASP A 25 0.59 7.90 1.60
N VAL A 26 0.71 6.72 0.99
CA VAL A 26 -0.40 5.73 0.98
C VAL A 26 -0.71 5.22 2.39
N LEU A 27 0.32 5.09 3.24
CA LEU A 27 0.15 4.64 4.63
C LEU A 27 -0.40 5.74 5.55
N GLN A 28 0.04 6.99 5.37
CA GLN A 28 -0.38 8.13 6.20
C GLN A 28 -1.73 8.72 5.76
N ASN A 29 -1.97 8.77 4.45
CA ASN A 29 -3.15 9.39 3.84
C ASN A 29 -3.84 8.43 2.86
N PRO A 30 -4.31 7.26 3.30
CA PRO A 30 -5.02 6.32 2.44
C PRO A 30 -6.36 6.91 1.97
N GLU A 31 -6.76 6.63 0.73
CA GLU A 31 -8.14 6.86 0.30
C GLU A 31 -9.09 5.87 0.96
N LYS A 32 -8.62 4.63 1.17
CA LYS A 32 -9.39 3.58 1.82
C LYS A 32 -8.48 2.65 2.61
N VAL A 33 -8.98 2.19 3.76
CA VAL A 33 -8.39 1.10 4.54
C VAL A 33 -9.39 -0.05 4.63
N GLU A 34 -8.97 -1.25 4.26
CA GLU A 34 -9.78 -2.46 4.34
C GLU A 34 -9.16 -3.47 5.31
N ASP A 35 -9.99 -4.09 6.16
CA ASP A 35 -9.56 -5.26 6.92
C ASP A 35 -9.49 -6.49 6.02
N SER A 36 -8.40 -7.25 6.16
CA SER A 36 -8.13 -8.48 5.45
C SER A 36 -7.93 -9.63 6.43
N ARG A 37 -7.99 -10.86 5.89
CA ARG A 37 -7.79 -12.08 6.67
C ARG A 37 -6.46 -12.04 7.43
N LYS A 38 -6.45 -12.65 8.62
CA LYS A 38 -5.27 -12.80 9.50
C LYS A 38 -4.78 -11.48 10.11
N ASN A 39 -5.69 -10.59 10.52
CA ASN A 39 -5.40 -9.31 11.18
C ASN A 39 -4.46 -8.42 10.36
N ARG A 40 -4.69 -8.37 9.04
CA ARG A 40 -3.96 -7.48 8.14
C ARG A 40 -4.89 -6.38 7.68
N LYS A 41 -4.36 -5.19 7.53
CA LYS A 41 -5.03 -4.06 6.93
C LYS A 41 -4.48 -3.84 5.53
N ILE A 42 -5.29 -3.25 4.67
CA ILE A 42 -4.92 -2.87 3.31
C ILE A 42 -5.21 -1.39 3.16
N ALA A 43 -4.17 -0.56 3.20
CA ALA A 43 -4.27 0.83 2.78
C ALA A 43 -4.18 0.88 1.25
N GLN A 44 -5.02 1.69 0.63
CA GLN A 44 -4.95 1.92 -0.81
C GLN A 44 -5.17 3.38 -1.16
N LYS A 45 -4.49 3.81 -2.22
CA LYS A 45 -4.56 5.18 -2.75
C LYS A 45 -4.34 5.17 -4.25
N GLN A 46 -5.08 6.00 -4.97
CA GLN A 46 -4.85 6.20 -6.40
C GLN A 46 -3.58 7.00 -6.60
N VAL A 47 -2.79 6.62 -7.61
CA VAL A 47 -1.55 7.33 -7.96
C VAL A 47 -1.62 7.99 -9.33
N ASN A 48 -2.52 7.54 -10.20
CA ASN A 48 -2.90 8.20 -11.44
C ASN A 48 -4.23 7.62 -11.95
N SER A 49 -4.68 8.11 -13.11
CA SER A 49 -5.95 7.68 -13.73
C SER A 49 -6.06 6.17 -13.99
N LYS A 50 -4.94 5.44 -14.07
CA LYS A 50 -4.90 4.01 -14.41
C LYS A 50 -4.46 3.10 -13.28
N HIS A 51 -3.78 3.63 -12.26
CA HIS A 51 -3.08 2.84 -11.25
C HIS A 51 -3.44 3.27 -9.84
N LEU A 52 -3.51 2.28 -8.96
CA LEU A 52 -3.55 2.45 -7.51
C LEU A 52 -2.46 1.62 -6.85
N ILE A 53 -2.00 2.09 -5.70
CA ILE A 53 -1.10 1.34 -4.82
C ILE A 53 -1.95 0.72 -3.72
N ARG A 54 -1.72 -0.58 -3.46
CA ARG A 54 -2.19 -1.25 -2.24
C ARG A 54 -0.99 -1.59 -1.37
N VAL A 55 -1.10 -1.23 -0.11
CA VAL A 55 -0.14 -1.53 0.95
C VAL A 55 -0.83 -2.44 1.95
N ILE A 56 -0.46 -3.71 1.93
CA ILE A 56 -0.94 -4.68 2.90
C ILE A 56 0.01 -4.62 4.08
N TYR A 57 -0.49 -4.40 5.29
CA TYR A 57 0.30 -4.31 6.51
C TYR A 57 -0.38 -5.02 7.68
N LYS A 58 0.40 -5.31 8.72
CA LYS A 58 -0.10 -5.74 10.03
C LYS A 58 0.43 -4.76 11.06
N GLU A 59 -0.46 -4.23 11.88
CA GLU A 59 -0.10 -3.45 13.05
C GLU A 59 0.25 -4.41 14.19
N LYS A 60 1.38 -4.15 14.86
CA LYS A 60 1.76 -4.82 16.10
C LYS A 60 2.48 -3.78 16.96
N ASP A 61 2.02 -3.57 18.20
CA ASP A 61 2.68 -2.67 19.17
C ASP A 61 2.95 -1.25 18.62
N ASN A 62 2.00 -0.71 17.84
CA ASN A 62 2.11 0.56 17.09
C ASN A 62 3.14 0.59 15.95
N ASP A 63 3.68 -0.56 15.53
CA ASP A 63 4.58 -0.69 14.39
C ASP A 63 3.92 -1.45 13.21
N LEU A 64 4.37 -1.14 11.99
CA LEU A 64 3.95 -1.84 10.76
C LEU A 64 4.93 -2.95 10.41
N VAL A 65 4.53 -4.22 10.55
CA VAL A 65 5.47 -5.36 10.57
C VAL A 65 5.58 -6.14 9.25
N SER A 66 4.57 -6.12 8.39
CA SER A 66 4.56 -6.94 7.17
C SER A 66 4.02 -6.15 5.99
N ILE A 67 4.90 -5.42 5.30
CA ILE A 67 4.48 -4.48 4.26
C ILE A 67 4.64 -5.12 2.88
N THR A 68 3.53 -5.36 2.17
CA THR A 68 3.53 -5.83 0.78
C THR A 68 2.92 -4.77 -0.15
N PHE A 69 3.66 -4.42 -1.20
CA PHE A 69 3.24 -3.46 -2.22
C PHE A 69 2.75 -4.17 -3.46
N CYS A 70 1.54 -3.85 -3.90
CA CYS A 70 0.98 -4.39 -5.13
C CYS A 70 0.50 -3.24 -6.03
N PRO A 71 1.20 -2.95 -7.15
CA PRO A 71 0.61 -2.13 -8.20
C PRO A 71 -0.63 -2.85 -8.74
N ALA A 72 -1.75 -2.14 -8.80
CA ALA A 72 -3.00 -2.67 -9.34
C ALA A 72 -3.61 -1.72 -10.36
N ARG A 73 -4.27 -2.27 -11.38
CA ARG A 73 -5.09 -1.50 -12.30
C ARG A 73 -6.33 -0.98 -11.56
N ARG A 74 -6.59 0.31 -11.68
CA ARG A 74 -7.69 1.00 -11.00
C ARG A 74 -9.04 0.35 -11.30
N LYS A 75 -9.32 0.04 -12.57
CA LYS A 75 -10.51 -0.69 -13.06
C LYS A 75 -10.90 -1.94 -12.27
N ARG A 76 -9.96 -2.61 -11.59
CA ARG A 76 -10.27 -3.81 -10.79
C ARG A 76 -10.96 -3.50 -9.45
N TYR A 77 -10.92 -2.25 -8.99
CA TYR A 77 -11.35 -1.82 -7.67
C TYR A 77 -12.20 -0.54 -7.67
N GLU A 78 -12.50 0.06 -8.82
CA GLU A 78 -13.28 1.31 -8.93
C GLU A 78 -14.67 1.21 -8.27
N ASP A 79 -15.34 0.08 -8.39
CA ASP A 79 -16.66 -0.14 -7.77
C ASP A 79 -16.59 -0.28 -6.24
N LYS A 80 -15.38 -0.24 -5.67
CA LYS A 80 -15.10 -0.44 -4.25
C LYS A 80 -14.26 0.69 -3.65
N LEU A 81 -14.00 1.75 -4.42
CA LEU A 81 -13.31 2.95 -3.93
C LEU A 81 -14.33 3.92 -3.34
#